data_AF-A0A7W0Z4P0-F1
#
_entry.id   AF-A0A7W0Z4P0-F1
#
_cell.length_a   1.000
_cell.length_b   1.000
_cell.length_c   1.000
_cell.angle_alpha   90.00
_cell.angle_beta   90.00
_cell.angle_gamma   90.00
#
_symmetry.space_group_name_H-M   'P 1'
#
loop_
_entity.id
_entity.type
_entity.pdbx_description
1 polymer ?
#
loop_
_entity_poly.entity_id
_entity_poly.type
_entity_poly.pdbx_seq_one_letter_code
_entity_poly.pdbx_strand_id
1 'polypeptide(L)'
;MFSTDDSIADHARRSTPAELPLLHKFIAMDMDERWVNRSPSVMFETFHGFHGEGFELIIEDLLELPDDPPILVEGFRLLPRLVAPLLSRPDQAVWLVPTPEFRRGAFEARGFTWEIPNRTRDPERALANLLARDALFTAELASEAAAWRLPVIRVDIEHSLEHTWELVARALGLPAPN
;
A
#
# COMPACT_ATOMS: atom_id res chain seq x y z
N MET A 1 16.15 1.28 6.09
CA MET A 1 14.70 1.20 5.79
C MET A 1 14.55 1.33 4.28
N PHE A 2 13.68 0.54 3.67
CA PHE A 2 13.36 0.57 2.26
C PHE A 2 11.88 0.90 2.09
N SER A 3 11.57 2.05 1.47
CA SER A 3 10.20 2.38 1.09
C SER A 3 9.94 1.88 -0.31
N THR A 4 8.92 1.02 -0.45
CA THR A 4 8.47 0.60 -1.79
C THR A 4 7.79 1.73 -2.54
N ASP A 5 7.37 2.82 -1.89
CA ASP A 5 6.74 3.94 -2.58
C ASP A 5 7.78 4.81 -3.29
N ASP A 6 8.95 5.00 -2.67
CA ASP A 6 10.07 5.76 -3.22
C ASP A 6 10.66 5.13 -4.50
N SER A 7 10.63 3.79 -4.61
CA SER A 7 11.17 3.07 -5.78
C SER A 7 10.20 3.00 -6.96
N ILE A 8 8.93 3.44 -6.84
CA ILE A 8 7.93 3.36 -7.92
C ILE A 8 8.41 4.07 -9.20
N ALA A 9 8.92 5.29 -9.05
CA ALA A 9 9.35 6.08 -10.20
C ALA A 9 10.51 5.44 -10.94
N ASP A 10 11.38 4.73 -10.21
CA ASP A 10 12.53 4.06 -10.78
C ASP A 10 12.16 2.73 -11.45
N HIS A 11 11.33 1.93 -10.80
CA HIS A 11 10.75 0.70 -11.38
C HIS A 11 9.98 0.98 -12.68
N ALA A 12 9.25 2.10 -12.73
CA ALA A 12 8.57 2.53 -13.94
C ALA A 12 9.54 2.85 -15.09
N ARG A 13 10.73 3.41 -14.80
CA ARG A 13 11.76 3.71 -15.82
C ARG A 13 12.46 2.47 -16.34
N ARG A 14 12.68 1.47 -15.47
CA ARG A 14 13.41 0.24 -15.79
C ARG A 14 12.53 -0.88 -16.36
N SER A 15 11.21 -0.69 -16.45
CA SER A 15 10.26 -1.68 -16.95
C SER A 15 9.70 -1.35 -18.33
N THR A 16 9.18 -2.37 -19.00
CA THR A 16 8.50 -2.26 -20.29
C THR A 16 6.99 -2.47 -20.19
N PRO A 17 6.20 -2.01 -21.18
CA PRO A 17 4.76 -2.29 -21.23
C PRO A 17 4.39 -3.78 -21.30
N ALA A 18 5.32 -4.64 -21.73
CA ALA A 18 5.10 -6.08 -21.75
C ALA A 18 5.27 -6.71 -20.35
N GLU A 19 6.18 -6.17 -19.54
CA GLU A 19 6.45 -6.66 -18.19
C GLU A 19 5.41 -6.14 -17.19
N LEU A 20 5.13 -4.84 -17.20
CA LEU A 20 4.21 -4.19 -16.26
C LEU A 20 3.04 -3.50 -16.98
N PRO A 21 2.16 -4.27 -17.66
CA PRO A 21 1.12 -3.71 -18.53
C PRO A 21 0.12 -2.81 -17.82
N LEU A 22 -0.28 -3.09 -16.58
CA LEU A 22 -1.19 -2.25 -15.82
C LEU A 22 -0.52 -0.93 -15.41
N LEU A 23 0.75 -0.97 -15.01
CA LEU A 23 1.52 0.22 -14.67
C LEU A 23 1.64 1.14 -15.88
N HIS A 24 2.05 0.59 -17.03
CA HIS A 24 2.23 1.39 -18.25
C HIS A 24 0.91 1.94 -18.78
N LYS A 25 -0.20 1.18 -18.67
CA LYS A 25 -1.54 1.72 -18.93
C LYS A 25 -1.90 2.86 -17.98
N PHE A 26 -1.62 2.71 -16.69
CA PHE A 26 -1.88 3.75 -15.70
C PHE A 26 -1.05 5.03 -15.95
N ILE A 27 0.23 4.88 -16.30
CA ILE A 27 1.12 6.00 -16.64
C ILE A 27 0.60 6.77 -17.86
N ALA A 28 0.09 6.06 -18.88
CA ALA A 28 -0.44 6.67 -20.09
C ALA A 28 -1.75 7.45 -19.88
N MET A 29 -2.49 7.17 -18.80
CA MET A 29 -3.76 7.84 -18.51
C MET A 29 -3.56 9.29 -18.06
N ASP A 30 -4.47 10.15 -18.48
CA ASP A 30 -4.63 11.49 -17.89
C ASP A 30 -5.29 11.45 -16.49
N MET A 31 -5.41 12.61 -15.84
CA MET A 31 -5.95 12.67 -14.46
C MET A 31 -7.44 12.31 -14.37
N ASP A 32 -8.24 12.61 -15.40
CA ASP A 32 -9.67 12.30 -15.41
C ASP A 32 -9.88 10.82 -15.72
N GLU A 33 -9.14 10.26 -16.66
CA GLU A 33 -9.09 8.81 -16.90
C GLU A 33 -8.70 8.08 -15.62
N ARG A 34 -7.68 8.57 -14.90
CA ARG A 34 -7.26 7.94 -13.65
C ARG A 34 -8.34 7.97 -12.59
N TRP A 35 -8.98 9.13 -12.37
CA TRP A 35 -9.70 9.40 -11.12
C TRP A 35 -11.18 9.76 -11.26
N VAL A 36 -11.66 10.11 -12.46
CA VAL A 36 -13.04 10.59 -12.67
C VAL A 36 -13.86 9.61 -13.52
N ASN A 37 -13.31 9.23 -14.67
CA ASN A 37 -14.04 8.58 -15.76
C ASN A 37 -14.23 7.07 -15.55
N ARG A 38 -13.58 6.48 -14.54
CA ARG A 38 -13.68 5.06 -14.21
C ARG A 38 -14.42 4.86 -12.90
N SER A 39 -15.02 3.69 -12.71
CA SER A 39 -15.59 3.33 -11.40
C SER A 39 -14.49 2.96 -10.42
N PRO A 40 -14.74 3.06 -9.10
CA PRO A 40 -13.81 2.59 -8.07
C PRO A 40 -13.40 1.12 -8.24
N SER A 41 -14.33 0.25 -8.67
CA SER A 41 -14.06 -1.16 -8.93
C SER A 41 -13.06 -1.35 -10.08
N VAL A 42 -13.24 -0.64 -11.20
CA VAL A 42 -12.31 -0.70 -12.33
C VAL A 42 -10.95 -0.14 -11.92
N MET A 43 -10.90 0.92 -11.11
CA MET A 43 -9.63 1.43 -10.59
C MET A 43 -8.91 0.38 -9.73
N PHE A 44 -9.64 -0.33 -8.87
CA PHE A 44 -9.12 -1.41 -8.05
C PHE A 44 -8.57 -2.56 -8.92
N GLU A 45 -9.37 -3.08 -9.85
CA GLU A 45 -9.04 -4.19 -10.77
C GLU A 45 -7.93 -3.88 -11.77
N THR A 46 -7.52 -2.62 -11.90
CA THR A 46 -6.48 -2.20 -12.84
C THR A 46 -5.29 -1.51 -12.15
N PHE A 47 -5.28 -1.47 -10.82
CA PHE A 47 -4.18 -0.84 -10.09
C PHE A 47 -3.00 -1.81 -9.96
N HIS A 48 -2.00 -1.57 -10.81
CA HIS A 48 -0.79 -2.38 -10.96
C HIS A 48 -0.21 -2.93 -9.64
N GLY A 49 -0.01 -2.08 -8.62
CA GLY A 49 0.57 -2.50 -7.35
C GLY A 49 -0.25 -3.55 -6.60
N PHE A 50 -1.58 -3.48 -6.65
CA PHE A 50 -2.47 -4.47 -6.03
C PHE A 50 -2.57 -5.78 -6.84
N HIS A 51 -2.16 -5.74 -8.10
CA HIS A 51 -1.97 -6.94 -8.92
C HIS A 51 -0.57 -7.53 -8.79
N GLY A 52 0.33 -6.90 -8.04
CA GLY A 52 1.70 -7.39 -7.80
C GLY A 52 2.69 -6.97 -8.88
N GLU A 53 2.30 -6.10 -9.81
CA GLU A 53 3.24 -5.57 -10.80
C GLU A 53 4.35 -4.76 -10.10
N GLY A 54 5.59 -5.08 -10.48
CA GLY A 54 6.78 -4.45 -9.93
C GLY A 54 7.21 -4.99 -8.56
N PHE A 55 6.62 -6.09 -8.08
CA PHE A 55 7.07 -6.77 -6.85
C PHE A 55 8.44 -7.41 -7.03
N GLU A 56 8.72 -8.04 -8.16
CA GLU A 56 10.05 -8.63 -8.42
C GLU A 56 11.16 -7.57 -8.41
N LEU A 57 10.88 -6.36 -8.90
CA LEU A 57 11.82 -5.24 -8.84
C LEU A 57 12.10 -4.80 -7.38
N ILE A 58 11.12 -4.93 -6.48
CA ILE A 58 11.37 -4.72 -5.03
C ILE A 58 12.33 -5.79 -4.52
N ILE A 59 12.16 -7.04 -4.92
CA ILE A 59 13.05 -8.13 -4.50
C ILE A 59 14.46 -7.93 -5.04
N GLU A 60 14.61 -7.55 -6.31
CA GLU A 60 15.90 -7.20 -6.92
C GLU A 60 16.61 -6.11 -6.11
N ASP A 61 15.93 -4.99 -5.84
CA ASP A 61 16.50 -3.90 -5.05
C ASP A 61 16.90 -4.35 -3.63
N LEU A 62 16.08 -5.19 -2.97
CA LEU A 62 16.39 -5.70 -1.62
C LEU A 62 17.59 -6.65 -1.61
N LEU A 63 17.80 -7.44 -2.66
CA LEU A 63 18.93 -8.36 -2.79
C LEU A 63 20.27 -7.61 -3.00
N GLU A 64 20.23 -6.37 -3.45
CA GLU A 64 21.41 -5.51 -3.60
C GLU A 64 21.81 -4.82 -2.27
N LEU A 65 20.95 -4.84 -1.26
CA LEU A 65 21.22 -4.24 0.04
C LEU A 65 21.97 -5.19 0.98
N PRO A 66 22.73 -4.66 1.96
CA PRO A 66 23.34 -5.49 3.00
C PRO A 66 22.29 -6.28 3.80
N ASP A 67 22.64 -7.49 4.20
CA ASP A 67 21.81 -8.37 5.04
C ASP A 67 21.91 -8.05 6.55
N ASP A 68 22.89 -7.24 6.95
CA ASP A 68 23.09 -6.73 8.30
C ASP A 68 23.39 -5.21 8.29
N PRO A 69 22.67 -4.38 9.08
CA PRO A 69 21.54 -4.73 9.95
C PRO A 69 20.25 -5.06 9.17
N PRO A 70 19.28 -5.75 9.80
CA PRO A 70 17.99 -6.03 9.18
C PRO A 70 17.31 -4.78 8.60
N ILE A 71 16.72 -4.92 7.42
CA ILE A 71 16.07 -3.82 6.70
C ILE A 71 14.56 -3.89 6.94
N LEU A 72 14.00 -2.82 7.51
CA LEU A 72 12.56 -2.61 7.50
C LEU A 72 12.12 -2.22 6.09
N VAL A 73 11.21 -3.00 5.51
CA VAL A 73 10.59 -2.76 4.19
C VAL A 73 9.15 -2.32 4.43
N GLU A 74 8.72 -1.23 3.78
CA GLU A 74 7.38 -0.67 3.99
C GLU A 74 6.73 -0.20 2.67
N GLY A 75 5.41 -0.01 2.70
CA GLY A 75 4.62 0.55 1.59
C GLY A 75 3.53 -0.39 1.05
N PHE A 76 2.66 0.14 0.20
CA PHE A 76 1.40 -0.53 -0.17
C PHE A 76 1.58 -1.69 -1.15
N ARG A 77 2.75 -1.81 -1.78
CA ARG A 77 3.07 -2.86 -2.77
C ARG A 77 3.40 -4.21 -2.11
N LEU A 78 3.48 -4.26 -0.78
CA LEU A 78 3.76 -5.45 0.03
C LEU A 78 2.49 -6.24 0.35
N LEU A 79 1.93 -6.89 -0.68
CA LEU A 79 0.69 -7.66 -0.53
C LEU A 79 0.93 -8.96 0.26
N PRO A 80 0.01 -9.37 1.17
CA PRO A 80 0.14 -10.59 1.95
C PRO A 80 0.46 -11.83 1.12
N ARG A 81 -0.21 -12.02 -0.02
CA ARG A 81 0.03 -13.18 -0.90
C ARG A 81 1.42 -13.22 -1.55
N LEU A 82 2.07 -12.07 -1.69
CA LEU A 82 3.40 -11.96 -2.29
C LEU A 82 4.50 -12.10 -1.24
N VAL A 83 4.26 -11.55 -0.05
CA VAL A 83 5.22 -11.58 1.06
C VAL A 83 5.20 -12.92 1.79
N ALA A 84 4.02 -13.52 2.02
CA ALA A 84 3.90 -14.73 2.83
C ALA A 84 4.84 -15.89 2.41
N PRO A 85 5.02 -16.19 1.11
CA PRO A 85 5.96 -17.24 0.68
C PRO A 85 7.43 -16.96 0.99
N LEU A 86 7.79 -15.70 1.27
CA LEU A 86 9.17 -15.27 1.55
C LEU A 86 9.48 -15.27 3.05
N LEU A 87 8.47 -15.39 3.92
CA LEU A 87 8.67 -15.35 5.37
C LEU A 87 9.11 -16.73 5.88
N SER A 88 10.18 -16.74 6.69
CA SER A 88 10.61 -17.94 7.42
C SER A 88 9.96 -18.05 8.79
N ARG A 89 9.44 -16.94 9.33
CA ARG A 89 8.75 -16.87 10.63
C ARG A 89 7.56 -15.91 10.57
N PRO A 90 6.51 -16.14 11.36
CA PRO A 90 5.31 -15.31 11.35
C PRO A 90 5.51 -13.90 11.93
N ASP A 91 6.59 -13.66 12.69
CA ASP A 91 6.93 -12.38 13.33
C ASP A 91 7.84 -11.49 12.45
N GLN A 92 7.88 -11.74 11.14
CA GLN A 92 8.70 -10.96 10.20
C GLN A 92 7.88 -9.91 9.43
N ALA A 93 6.56 -9.92 9.54
CA ALA A 93 5.71 -9.00 8.83
C ALA A 93 4.42 -8.72 9.62
N VAL A 94 3.91 -7.50 9.45
CA VAL A 94 2.63 -7.07 10.04
C VAL A 94 1.95 -6.10 9.10
N TRP A 95 0.62 -6.26 8.96
CA TRP A 95 -0.20 -5.37 8.14
C TRP A 95 -1.04 -4.46 9.01
N LEU A 96 -0.96 -3.16 8.76
CA LEU A 96 -1.79 -2.14 9.40
C LEU A 96 -3.02 -1.89 8.52
N VAL A 97 -4.19 -2.27 9.02
CA VAL A 97 -5.47 -2.14 8.30
C VAL A 97 -6.29 -1.02 8.96
N PRO A 98 -6.37 0.18 8.37
CA PRO A 98 -7.11 1.29 8.96
C PRO A 98 -8.62 1.04 8.92
N THR A 99 -9.32 1.46 9.97
CA THR A 99 -10.79 1.53 9.96
C THR A 99 -11.28 2.58 8.95
N PRO A 100 -12.53 2.46 8.45
CA PRO A 100 -13.12 3.50 7.62
C PRO A 100 -13.09 4.89 8.28
N GLU A 101 -13.30 4.95 9.59
CA GLU A 101 -13.26 6.16 10.41
C GLU A 101 -11.84 6.74 10.47
N PHE A 102 -10.85 5.89 10.74
CA PHE A 102 -9.44 6.30 10.73
C PHE A 102 -9.02 6.80 9.35
N ARG A 103 -9.43 6.10 8.29
CA ARG A 103 -9.13 6.53 6.92
C ARG A 103 -9.70 7.91 6.65
N ARG A 104 -10.98 8.15 6.98
CA ARG A 104 -11.60 9.47 6.79
C ARG A 104 -10.84 10.57 7.55
N GLY A 105 -10.54 10.35 8.83
CA GLY A 105 -9.79 11.32 9.64
C GLY A 105 -8.37 11.57 9.11
N ALA A 106 -7.66 10.52 8.70
CA ALA A 106 -6.34 10.63 8.08
C ALA A 106 -6.39 11.38 6.74
N PHE A 107 -7.43 11.17 5.93
CA PHE A 107 -7.64 11.91 4.70
C PHE A 107 -7.86 13.39 4.96
N GLU A 108 -8.64 13.77 5.98
CA GLU A 108 -8.88 15.17 6.33
C GLU A 108 -7.62 15.85 6.91
N ALA A 109 -6.87 15.14 7.76
CA ALA A 109 -5.70 15.69 8.46
C ALA A 109 -4.47 15.92 7.56
N ARG A 110 -4.32 15.13 6.48
CA ARG A 110 -3.10 15.15 5.66
C ARG A 110 -2.91 16.42 4.84
N GLY A 111 -3.91 17.29 4.68
CA GLY A 111 -3.80 18.55 3.92
C GLY A 111 -3.55 18.40 2.41
N PHE A 112 -3.06 17.24 1.96
CA PHE A 112 -2.87 16.83 0.56
C PHE A 112 -4.11 16.17 -0.04
N THR A 113 -5.22 16.09 0.72
CA THR A 113 -6.50 15.47 0.35
C THR A 113 -6.98 15.87 -1.04
N TRP A 114 -6.73 17.14 -1.39
CA TRP A 114 -7.21 17.77 -2.61
C TRP A 114 -6.14 17.88 -3.70
N GLU A 115 -4.90 17.45 -3.46
CA GLU A 115 -3.81 17.61 -4.44
C GLU A 115 -4.09 16.82 -5.73
N ILE A 116 -4.50 15.56 -5.59
CA ILE A 116 -4.88 14.72 -6.73
C ILE A 116 -6.25 15.16 -7.29
N PRO A 117 -7.32 15.28 -6.48
CA PRO A 117 -8.62 15.74 -6.97
C PRO A 117 -8.62 17.06 -7.72
N ASN A 118 -7.90 18.09 -7.25
CA ASN A 118 -7.89 19.42 -7.86
C ASN A 118 -7.21 19.47 -9.23
N ARG A 119 -6.53 18.40 -9.64
CA ARG A 119 -5.92 18.26 -10.97
C ARG A 119 -6.86 17.61 -11.98
N THR A 120 -8.11 17.35 -11.60
CA THR A 120 -9.14 16.74 -12.43
C THR A 120 -10.22 17.77 -12.78
N ARG A 121 -11.05 17.46 -13.78
CA ARG A 121 -12.21 18.30 -14.13
C ARG A 121 -13.35 18.25 -13.12
N ASP A 122 -13.38 17.22 -12.27
CA ASP A 122 -14.41 17.01 -11.25
C ASP A 122 -13.76 16.52 -9.94
N PRO A 123 -13.22 17.45 -9.12
CA PRO A 123 -12.51 17.11 -7.89
C PRO A 123 -13.36 16.34 -6.88
N GLU A 124 -14.65 16.66 -6.75
CA GLU A 124 -15.53 15.97 -5.80
C GLU A 124 -15.74 14.52 -6.20
N ARG A 125 -15.99 14.27 -7.49
CA ARG A 125 -16.08 12.90 -8.01
C ARG A 125 -14.76 12.15 -7.92
N ALA A 126 -13.63 12.81 -8.20
CA ALA A 126 -12.31 12.21 -8.04
C ALA A 126 -12.05 11.77 -6.60
N LEU A 127 -12.35 12.63 -5.63
CA LEU A 127 -12.22 12.30 -4.21
C LEU A 127 -13.14 11.15 -3.80
N ALA A 128 -14.42 11.18 -4.20
CA ALA A 128 -15.37 10.11 -3.91
C ALA A 128 -14.89 8.77 -4.48
N ASN A 129 -14.36 8.77 -5.70
CA ASN A 129 -13.81 7.58 -6.34
C ASN A 129 -12.58 7.03 -5.61
N LEU A 130 -11.63 7.90 -5.25
CA LEU A 130 -10.42 7.53 -4.51
C LEU A 130 -10.76 6.88 -3.17
N LEU A 131 -11.66 7.49 -2.40
CA LEU A 131 -12.08 6.98 -1.09
C LEU A 131 -12.76 5.61 -1.20
N ALA A 132 -13.65 5.44 -2.20
CA ALA A 132 -14.32 4.18 -2.46
C ALA A 132 -13.34 3.09 -2.91
N ARG A 133 -12.39 3.42 -3.77
CA ARG A 133 -11.33 2.49 -4.22
C ARG A 133 -10.43 2.07 -3.06
N ASP A 134 -10.03 3.00 -2.20
CA ASP A 134 -9.16 2.69 -1.06
C ASP A 134 -9.86 1.79 -0.03
N ALA A 135 -11.18 1.84 0.03
CA ALA A 135 -11.97 0.87 0.80
C ALA A 135 -11.86 -0.54 0.23
N LEU A 136 -11.86 -0.70 -1.09
CA LEU A 136 -11.66 -1.99 -1.75
C LEU A 136 -10.25 -2.52 -1.46
N PHE A 137 -9.21 -1.69 -1.59
CA PHE A 137 -7.83 -2.10 -1.26
C PHE A 137 -7.69 -2.56 0.19
N THR A 138 -8.28 -1.82 1.14
CA THR A 138 -8.19 -2.19 2.55
C THR A 138 -8.92 -3.49 2.86
N ALA A 139 -10.10 -3.70 2.25
CA ALA A 139 -10.87 -4.93 2.42
C ALA A 139 -10.13 -6.14 1.84
N GLU A 140 -9.55 -5.99 0.65
CA GLU A 140 -8.75 -7.04 0.01
C GLU A 140 -7.51 -7.36 0.85
N LEU A 141 -6.77 -6.35 1.30
CA LEU A 141 -5.58 -6.53 2.14
C LEU A 141 -5.90 -7.32 3.42
N ALA A 142 -7.00 -6.97 4.09
CA ALA A 142 -7.45 -7.67 5.29
C ALA A 142 -7.86 -9.12 5.00
N SER A 143 -8.55 -9.35 3.88
CA SER A 143 -8.97 -10.68 3.41
C SER A 143 -7.77 -11.56 3.09
N GLU A 144 -6.81 -11.05 2.31
CA GLU A 144 -5.58 -11.79 1.97
C GLU A 144 -4.76 -12.11 3.22
N ALA A 145 -4.52 -11.12 4.09
CA ALA A 145 -3.74 -11.34 5.31
C ALA A 145 -4.38 -12.40 6.23
N ALA A 146 -5.72 -12.38 6.36
CA ALA A 146 -6.45 -13.40 7.08
C ALA A 146 -6.31 -14.79 6.44
N ALA A 147 -6.41 -14.90 5.11
CA ALA A 147 -6.25 -16.15 4.37
C ALA A 147 -4.86 -16.77 4.57
N TRP A 148 -3.82 -15.93 4.66
CA TRP A 148 -2.44 -16.34 4.92
C TRP A 148 -2.09 -16.46 6.41
N ARG A 149 -3.04 -16.19 7.32
CA ARG A 149 -2.85 -16.19 8.78
C ARG A 149 -1.71 -15.28 9.24
N LEU A 150 -1.54 -14.15 8.55
CA LEU A 150 -0.51 -13.17 8.84
C LEU A 150 -0.99 -12.18 9.92
N PRO A 151 -0.07 -11.60 10.73
CA PRO A 151 -0.43 -10.60 11.72
C PRO A 151 -1.08 -9.37 11.09
N VAL A 152 -2.28 -9.03 11.57
CA VAL A 152 -3.01 -7.81 11.18
C VAL A 152 -3.29 -6.99 12.43
N ILE A 153 -2.95 -5.71 12.38
CA ILE A 153 -3.34 -4.73 13.38
C ILE A 153 -4.37 -3.82 12.74
N ARG A 154 -5.57 -3.82 13.31
CA ARG A 154 -6.59 -2.85 12.95
C ARG A 154 -6.26 -1.51 13.61
N VAL A 155 -6.11 -0.47 12.80
CA VAL A 155 -5.76 0.88 13.29
C VAL A 155 -7.02 1.74 13.34
N ASP A 156 -7.37 2.21 14.53
CA ASP A 156 -8.56 3.02 14.78
C ASP A 156 -8.19 4.41 15.32
N ILE A 157 -9.11 5.36 15.23
CA ILE A 157 -8.92 6.76 15.70
C ILE A 157 -8.68 6.85 17.21
N GLU A 158 -9.12 5.85 17.96
CA GLU A 158 -8.96 5.78 19.41
C GLU A 158 -7.57 5.27 19.82
N HIS A 159 -6.81 4.67 18.90
CA HIS A 159 -5.48 4.17 19.20
C HIS A 159 -4.49 5.33 19.27
N SER A 160 -3.80 5.45 20.40
CA SER A 160 -2.63 6.31 20.47
C SER A 160 -1.51 5.77 19.57
N LEU A 161 -0.58 6.65 19.20
CA LEU A 161 0.64 6.24 18.49
C LEU A 161 1.43 5.21 19.30
N GLU A 162 1.56 5.42 20.60
CA GLU A 162 2.24 4.51 21.53
C GLU A 162 1.58 3.13 21.55
N HIS A 163 0.25 3.06 21.63
CA HIS A 163 -0.46 1.79 21.57
C HIS A 163 -0.25 1.06 20.24
N THR A 164 -0.32 1.79 19.12
CA THR A 164 -0.07 1.22 17.79
C THR A 164 1.37 0.71 17.67
N TRP A 165 2.33 1.46 18.20
CA TRP A 165 3.73 1.07 18.26
C TRP A 165 3.95 -0.23 19.03
N GLU A 166 3.38 -0.35 20.23
CA GLU A 166 3.48 -1.57 21.05
C GLU A 166 2.92 -2.81 20.33
N LEU A 167 1.80 -2.65 19.61
CA LEU A 167 1.21 -3.73 18.81
C LEU A 167 2.15 -4.15 17.67
N VAL A 168 2.74 -3.18 16.96
CA VAL A 168 3.70 -3.44 15.87
C VAL A 168 4.96 -4.11 16.40
N ALA A 169 5.55 -3.60 17.48
CA ALA A 169 6.75 -4.17 18.08
C ALA A 169 6.50 -5.62 18.50
N ARG A 170 5.36 -5.89 19.16
CA ARG A 170 4.96 -7.24 19.55
C ARG A 170 4.77 -8.17 18.34
N ALA A 171 4.11 -7.68 17.29
CA ALA A 171 3.89 -8.48 16.08
C ALA A 171 5.20 -8.83 15.36
N LEU A 172 6.21 -7.95 15.43
CA LEU A 172 7.53 -8.16 14.84
C LEU A 172 8.55 -8.84 15.77
N GLY A 173 8.12 -9.27 16.97
CA GLY A 173 9.02 -9.88 17.96
C GLY A 173 10.10 -8.92 18.49
N LEU A 174 9.89 -7.61 18.37
CA LEU A 174 10.81 -6.58 18.85
C LEU A 174 10.58 -6.30 20.34
N PRO A 175 11.64 -5.95 21.09
CA PRO A 175 11.50 -5.60 22.50
C PRO A 175 10.58 -4.38 22.67
N ALA A 176 9.82 -4.37 23.77
CA ALA A 176 9.05 -3.19 24.15
C ALA A 176 10.01 -2.01 24.39
N PRO A 177 9.59 -0.78 24.06
CA PRO A 177 10.40 0.41 24.37
C PRO A 177 10.64 0.52 25.89
N ASN A 178 11.84 0.97 26.26
CA ASN A 178 12.17 1.35 27.64
C ASN A 178 11.58 2.72 27.98
#